data_AF-A0A9E3M846-F1
#
_entry.id   AF-A0A9E3M846-F1
#
_cell.length_a   1.000
_cell.length_b   1.000
_cell.length_c   1.000
_cell.angle_alpha   90.00
_cell.angle_beta   90.00
_cell.angle_gamma   90.00
#
_symmetry.space_group_name_H-M   'P 1'
#
loop_
_entity.id
_entity.type
_entity.pdbx_description
1 polymer ?
#
loop_
_entity_poly.entity_id
_entity_poly.type
_entity_poly.pdbx_seq_one_letter_code
_entity_poly.pdbx_strand_id
1 'polypeptide(L)'
;MAQRKKLSKKQLSVMDNMFTGELDEQAVLDRHKVSRNVYSRWLADGLFVTEFDRRIMSAHRQSAALIARYAPLAAAKLVHLTESEKEETARKACLDIISLQALLDKRIAQPSQSQTTETQPQQQLTEQAASRLLAALAQEEQ
;
A
#
# COMPACT_ATOMS: atom_id res chain seq x y z
N MET A 1 22.62 -31.78 13.05
CA MET A 1 21.85 -31.09 11.99
C MET A 1 20.45 -30.82 12.52
N ALA A 2 20.07 -29.56 12.74
CA ALA A 2 18.75 -29.24 13.25
C ALA A 2 17.69 -29.51 12.16
N GLN A 3 16.74 -30.40 12.43
CA GLN A 3 15.61 -30.63 11.54
C GLN A 3 14.90 -29.29 11.31
N ARG A 4 14.79 -28.85 10.04
CA ARG A 4 14.01 -27.67 9.68
C ARG A 4 12.58 -27.89 10.17
N LYS A 5 12.19 -27.17 11.23
CA LYS A 5 10.84 -27.21 11.78
C LYS A 5 9.89 -26.76 10.67
N LYS A 6 8.99 -27.65 10.24
CA LYS A 6 7.97 -27.37 9.21
C LYS A 6 6.64 -27.11 9.91
N LEU A 7 5.80 -26.28 9.31
CA LEU A 7 4.43 -26.11 9.78
C LEU A 7 3.67 -27.42 9.71
N SER A 8 2.86 -27.66 10.73
CA SER A 8 1.98 -28.82 10.76
C SER A 8 0.86 -28.68 9.72
N LYS A 9 0.33 -29.81 9.23
CA LYS A 9 -0.83 -29.82 8.34
C LYS A 9 -2.01 -29.06 8.94
N LYS A 10 -2.21 -29.18 10.27
CA LYS A 10 -3.29 -28.48 10.99
C LYS A 10 -3.12 -26.96 10.95
N GLN A 11 -1.90 -26.45 11.16
CA GLN A 11 -1.62 -25.01 11.03
C GLN A 11 -1.92 -24.51 9.62
N LEU A 12 -1.48 -25.24 8.58
CA LEU A 12 -1.75 -24.87 7.19
C LEU A 12 -3.25 -24.87 6.89
N SER A 13 -4.01 -25.88 7.32
CA SER A 13 -5.45 -25.93 7.12
C SER A 13 -6.20 -24.81 7.85
N VAL A 14 -5.77 -24.43 9.05
CA VAL A 14 -6.33 -23.28 9.77
C VAL A 14 -6.10 -22.01 8.96
N MET A 15 -4.86 -21.78 8.49
CA MET A 15 -4.54 -20.62 7.66
C MET A 15 -5.37 -20.61 6.38
N ASP A 16 -5.43 -21.72 5.64
CA ASP A 16 -6.22 -21.81 4.40
C ASP A 16 -7.67 -21.37 4.64
N ASN A 17 -8.31 -21.89 5.69
CA ASN A 17 -9.69 -21.51 6.02
C ASN A 17 -9.82 -20.04 6.44
N MET A 18 -8.87 -19.48 7.19
CA MET A 18 -8.88 -18.05 7.53
C MET A 18 -8.86 -17.16 6.28
N PHE A 19 -8.14 -17.55 5.22
CA PHE A 19 -8.08 -16.77 3.98
C PHE A 19 -9.22 -17.06 2.98
N THR A 20 -10.11 -18.02 3.26
CA THR A 20 -11.33 -18.21 2.43
C THR A 20 -12.38 -17.13 2.64
N GLY A 21 -12.41 -16.51 3.83
CA GLY A 21 -13.40 -15.48 4.19
C GLY A 21 -14.79 -16.01 4.52
N GLU A 22 -15.00 -17.34 4.55
CA GLU A 22 -16.31 -17.94 4.85
C GLU A 22 -16.68 -17.89 6.34
N LEU A 23 -15.68 -17.86 7.22
CA LEU A 23 -15.82 -17.95 8.67
C LEU A 23 -14.96 -16.88 9.33
N ASP A 24 -15.43 -16.37 10.47
CA ASP A 24 -14.61 -15.54 11.34
C ASP A 24 -13.48 -16.35 12.01
N GLU A 25 -12.51 -15.65 12.60
CA GLU A 25 -11.34 -16.27 13.22
C GLU A 25 -11.72 -17.33 14.27
N GLN A 26 -12.69 -17.02 15.12
CA GLN A 26 -13.11 -17.90 16.22
C GLN A 26 -13.80 -19.16 15.68
N ALA A 27 -14.68 -19.01 14.71
CA ALA A 27 -15.37 -20.11 14.03
C ALA A 27 -14.39 -21.03 13.29
N VAL A 28 -13.32 -20.47 12.69
CA VAL A 28 -12.25 -21.28 12.10
C VAL A 28 -11.51 -22.08 13.19
N LEU A 29 -11.15 -21.44 14.31
CA LEU A 29 -10.46 -22.12 15.41
C LEU A 29 -11.31 -23.26 15.99
N ASP A 30 -12.61 -23.03 16.18
CA ASP A 30 -13.56 -24.02 16.69
C ASP A 30 -13.73 -25.19 15.71
N ARG A 31 -13.88 -24.91 14.40
CA ARG A 31 -13.94 -25.93 13.33
C ARG A 31 -12.72 -26.84 13.34
N HIS A 32 -11.53 -26.28 13.59
CA HIS A 32 -10.28 -27.03 13.65
C HIS A 32 -9.96 -27.57 15.04
N LYS A 33 -10.83 -27.38 16.05
CA LYS A 33 -10.58 -27.77 17.45
C LYS A 33 -9.23 -27.23 17.95
N VAL A 34 -8.99 -25.93 17.74
CA VAL A 34 -7.80 -25.22 18.20
C VAL A 34 -8.24 -24.27 19.29
N SER A 35 -7.74 -24.46 20.51
CA SER A 35 -8.02 -23.51 21.58
C SER A 35 -7.24 -22.21 21.35
N ARG A 36 -7.77 -21.10 21.87
CA ARG A 36 -7.14 -19.78 21.78
C ARG A 36 -5.71 -19.76 22.33
N ASN A 37 -5.43 -20.53 23.38
CA ASN A 37 -4.09 -20.66 23.96
C ASN A 37 -3.11 -21.42 23.05
N VAL A 38 -3.58 -22.36 22.24
CA VAL A 38 -2.75 -23.03 21.23
C VAL A 38 -2.47 -22.07 20.08
N TYR A 39 -3.50 -21.36 19.62
CA TYR A 39 -3.37 -20.38 18.55
C TYR A 39 -2.43 -19.22 18.93
N SER A 40 -2.57 -18.66 20.14
CA SER A 40 -1.65 -17.64 20.67
C SER A 40 -0.19 -18.13 20.69
N ARG A 41 0.05 -19.40 21.03
CA ARG A 41 1.40 -19.99 20.94
C ARG A 41 1.89 -20.13 19.50
N TRP A 42 1.01 -20.37 18.54
CA TRP A 42 1.39 -20.35 17.12
C TRP A 42 1.72 -18.94 16.66
N LEU A 43 0.98 -17.93 17.10
CA LEU A 43 1.30 -16.52 16.83
C LEU A 43 2.60 -16.06 17.50
N ALA A 44 3.09 -16.76 18.51
CA ALA A 44 4.42 -16.53 19.08
C ALA A 44 5.52 -17.34 18.36
N ASP A 45 5.18 -18.28 17.48
CA ASP A 45 6.14 -19.06 16.69
C ASP A 45 6.48 -18.30 15.40
N GLY A 46 7.74 -17.86 15.27
CA GLY A 46 8.19 -17.05 14.14
C GLY A 46 7.96 -17.71 12.77
N LEU A 47 7.97 -19.05 12.68
CA LEU A 47 7.68 -19.74 11.41
C LEU A 47 6.22 -19.62 10.99
N PHE A 48 5.30 -19.69 11.94
CA PHE A 48 3.87 -19.56 11.67
C PHE A 48 3.53 -18.13 11.27
N VAL A 49 4.05 -17.14 12.02
CA VAL A 49 3.87 -15.72 11.72
C VAL A 49 4.43 -15.37 10.34
N THR A 50 5.64 -15.80 10.02
CA THR A 50 6.26 -15.51 8.70
C THR A 50 5.40 -16.04 7.55
N GLU A 51 4.87 -17.27 7.66
CA GLU A 51 3.98 -17.81 6.62
C GLU A 51 2.61 -17.13 6.59
N PHE A 52 2.10 -16.69 7.74
CA PHE A 52 0.86 -15.95 7.84
C PHE A 52 0.97 -14.60 7.14
N ASP A 53 2.03 -13.85 7.46
CA ASP A 53 2.35 -12.57 6.82
C ASP A 53 2.60 -12.74 5.32
N ARG A 54 3.31 -13.80 4.92
CA ARG A 54 3.53 -14.11 3.49
C ARG A 54 2.20 -14.26 2.73
N ARG A 55 1.20 -14.89 3.34
CA ARG A 55 -0.14 -15.03 2.74
C ARG A 55 -0.90 -13.71 2.70
N ILE A 56 -0.85 -12.91 3.77
CA ILE A 56 -1.40 -11.54 3.79
C ILE A 56 -0.80 -10.71 2.66
N MET A 57 0.53 -10.68 2.54
CA MET A 57 1.24 -9.97 1.48
C MET A 57 0.89 -10.49 0.09
N SER A 58 0.69 -11.81 -0.07
CA SER A 58 0.24 -12.40 -1.33
C SER A 58 -1.16 -11.92 -1.70
N ALA A 59 -2.10 -11.92 -0.76
CA ALA A 59 -3.47 -11.44 -0.98
C ALA A 59 -3.49 -9.94 -1.34
N HIS A 60 -2.69 -9.10 -0.64
CA HIS A 60 -2.54 -7.69 -0.99
C HIS A 60 -1.99 -7.49 -2.40
N ARG A 61 -0.96 -8.25 -2.80
CA ARG A 61 -0.40 -8.16 -4.16
C ARG A 61 -1.43 -8.57 -5.22
N GLN A 62 -2.21 -9.62 -4.96
CA GLN A 62 -3.28 -10.06 -5.87
C GLN A 62 -4.38 -8.99 -5.99
N SER A 63 -4.80 -8.39 -4.87
CA SER A 63 -5.76 -7.29 -4.88
C SER A 63 -5.23 -6.07 -5.64
N ALA A 64 -3.99 -5.67 -5.37
CA ALA A 64 -3.35 -4.56 -6.08
C ALA A 64 -3.23 -4.82 -7.59
N ALA A 65 -2.88 -6.04 -8.00
CA ALA A 65 -2.83 -6.43 -9.40
C ALA A 65 -4.21 -6.38 -10.07
N LEU A 66 -5.26 -6.82 -9.36
CA LEU A 66 -6.64 -6.73 -9.84
C LEU A 66 -7.05 -5.27 -10.05
N ILE A 67 -6.81 -4.40 -9.06
CA ILE A 67 -7.11 -2.97 -9.14
C ILE A 67 -6.34 -2.35 -10.31
N ALA A 68 -5.04 -2.62 -10.44
CA ALA A 68 -4.23 -2.09 -11.54
C ALA A 68 -4.76 -2.53 -12.91
N ARG A 69 -5.22 -3.78 -13.03
CA ARG A 69 -5.81 -4.31 -14.27
C ARG A 69 -7.10 -3.57 -14.67
N TYR A 70 -7.94 -3.22 -13.69
CA TYR A 70 -9.23 -2.57 -13.96
C TYR A 70 -9.19 -1.05 -13.85
N ALA A 71 -8.11 -0.45 -13.35
CA ALA A 71 -7.96 0.99 -13.20
C ALA A 71 -8.18 1.75 -14.52
N PRO A 72 -7.63 1.33 -15.68
CA PRO A 72 -7.90 2.01 -16.95
C PRO A 72 -9.38 2.00 -17.35
N LEU A 73 -10.06 0.86 -17.13
CA LEU A 73 -11.48 0.73 -17.41
C LEU A 73 -12.33 1.60 -16.47
N ALA A 74 -11.96 1.66 -15.19
CA ALA A 74 -12.62 2.53 -14.21
C ALA A 74 -12.45 4.01 -14.57
N ALA A 75 -11.25 4.42 -14.98
CA ALA A 75 -10.98 5.78 -15.44
C ALA A 75 -11.81 6.13 -16.69
N ALA A 76 -11.89 5.25 -17.68
CA ALA A 76 -12.73 5.45 -18.85
C ALA A 76 -14.22 5.61 -18.49
N LYS A 77 -14.73 4.81 -17.54
CA LYS A 77 -16.10 4.94 -17.04
C LYS A 77 -16.33 6.25 -16.29
N LEU A 78 -15.36 6.72 -15.50
CA LEU A 78 -15.45 8.01 -14.82
C LEU A 78 -15.52 9.17 -15.81
N VAL A 79 -14.72 9.15 -16.88
CA VAL A 79 -14.80 10.14 -17.96
C VAL A 79 -16.18 10.10 -18.61
N HIS A 80 -16.72 8.92 -18.90
CA HIS A 80 -18.07 8.86 -19.47
C HIS A 80 -19.16 9.43 -18.53
N LEU A 81 -19.00 9.28 -17.21
CA LEU A 81 -19.94 9.85 -16.23
C LEU A 81 -19.92 11.38 -16.19
N THR A 82 -18.88 12.06 -16.70
CA THR A 82 -18.86 13.52 -16.80
C THR A 82 -19.85 14.06 -17.82
N GLU A 83 -20.29 13.22 -18.77
CA GLU A 83 -21.28 13.56 -19.80
C GLU A 83 -22.72 13.20 -19.37
N SER A 84 -22.90 12.76 -18.13
CA SER A 84 -24.22 12.37 -17.60
C SER A 84 -25.16 13.58 -17.47
N GLU A 85 -26.42 13.40 -17.84
CA GLU A 85 -27.49 14.39 -17.66
C GLU A 85 -27.76 14.72 -16.17
N LYS A 86 -27.28 13.87 -15.26
CA LYS A 86 -27.36 14.11 -13.81
C LYS A 86 -26.20 15.00 -13.37
N GLU A 87 -26.47 16.29 -13.23
CA GLU A 87 -25.49 17.32 -12.87
C GLU A 87 -24.62 16.93 -11.66
N GLU A 88 -25.22 16.43 -10.58
CA GLU A 88 -24.48 16.03 -9.37
C GLU A 88 -23.56 14.81 -9.61
N THR A 89 -23.92 13.92 -10.53
CA THR A 89 -23.07 12.77 -10.90
C THR A 89 -21.90 13.22 -11.76
N ALA A 90 -22.17 14.08 -12.75
CA ALA A 90 -21.13 14.68 -13.59
C ALA A 90 -20.14 15.50 -12.75
N ARG A 91 -20.64 16.34 -11.85
CA ARG A 91 -19.82 17.14 -10.91
C ARG A 91 -18.92 16.25 -10.05
N LYS A 92 -19.46 15.17 -9.49
CA LYS A 92 -18.68 14.20 -8.70
C LYS A 92 -17.61 13.50 -9.53
N ALA A 93 -17.95 13.03 -10.73
CA ALA A 93 -16.98 12.41 -11.63
C ALA A 93 -15.82 13.36 -11.98
N CYS A 94 -16.12 14.63 -12.26
CA CYS A 94 -15.09 15.66 -12.47
C CYS A 94 -14.20 15.85 -11.24
N LEU A 95 -14.78 15.96 -10.04
CA LEU A 95 -14.01 16.09 -8.80
C LEU A 95 -13.16 14.85 -8.51
N ASP A 96 -13.67 13.65 -8.79
CA ASP A 96 -12.94 12.40 -8.61
C ASP A 96 -11.72 12.33 -9.54
N ILE A 97 -11.84 12.78 -10.79
CA ILE A 97 -10.72 12.85 -11.75
C ILE A 97 -9.64 13.83 -11.26
N ILE A 98 -10.04 15.04 -10.86
CA ILE A 98 -9.11 16.09 -10.38
C ILE A 98 -8.40 15.64 -9.10
N SER A 99 -9.14 15.04 -8.16
CA SER A 99 -8.56 14.54 -6.91
C SER A 99 -7.61 13.36 -7.13
N LEU A 100 -7.87 12.50 -8.12
CA LEU A 100 -6.96 11.41 -8.48
C LEU A 100 -5.59 11.92 -8.93
N GLN A 101 -5.56 12.99 -9.74
CA GLN A 101 -4.33 13.61 -10.21
C GLN A 101 -3.53 14.20 -9.05
N ALA A 102 -4.19 14.94 -8.15
CA ALA A 102 -3.54 15.49 -6.96
C ALA A 102 -2.92 14.41 -6.06
N LEU A 103 -3.55 13.24 -5.95
CA LEU A 103 -3.00 12.10 -5.20
C LEU A 103 -1.81 11.45 -5.89
N LEU A 104 -1.80 11.36 -7.22
CA LEU A 104 -0.68 10.85 -8.00
C LEU A 104 0.53 11.78 -7.89
N ASP A 105 0.32 13.08 -8.03
CA ASP A 105 1.39 14.09 -7.90
C ASP A 105 2.02 14.04 -6.51
N LYS A 106 1.21 13.87 -5.46
CA LYS A 106 1.70 13.70 -4.09
C LYS A 106 2.50 12.41 -3.88
N ARG A 107 2.14 11.31 -4.55
CA ARG A 107 2.91 10.05 -4.49
C ARG A 107 4.23 10.14 -5.26
N ILE A 108 4.27 10.85 -6.38
CA ILE A 108 5.51 11.04 -7.17
C ILE A 108 6.48 11.96 -6.41
N ALA A 109 5.95 12.96 -5.70
CA ALA A 109 6.73 13.85 -4.84
C ALA A 109 7.26 13.18 -3.55
N GLN A 110 6.73 12.00 -3.18
CA GLN A 110 7.24 11.20 -2.06
C GLN A 110 7.87 9.91 -2.59
N PRO A 111 9.18 9.90 -2.92
CA PRO A 111 9.88 8.65 -3.12
C PRO A 111 9.79 7.85 -1.81
N SER A 112 9.24 6.64 -1.93
CA SER A 112 9.10 5.63 -0.90
C SER A 112 10.30 5.65 0.06
N GLN A 113 10.06 5.99 1.33
CA GLN A 113 11.04 5.86 2.41
C GLN A 113 11.33 4.38 2.63
N SER A 114 12.19 3.81 1.79
CA SER A 114 12.94 2.61 2.12
C SER A 114 14.06 3.05 3.05
N GLN A 115 14.03 2.52 4.25
CA GLN A 115 15.05 2.69 5.28
C GLN A 115 16.44 2.33 4.71
N THR A 116 17.23 3.37 4.44
CA THR A 116 18.68 3.29 4.47
C THR A 116 19.16 4.63 4.99
N THR A 117 19.64 4.61 6.23
CA THR A 117 20.53 5.60 6.81
C THR A 117 21.59 5.99 5.80
N GLU A 118 21.55 7.23 5.32
CA GLU A 118 22.72 8.09 5.14
C GLU A 118 22.25 9.53 4.92
N THR A 119 22.58 10.36 5.90
CA THR A 119 22.30 11.79 5.96
C THR A 119 23.03 12.48 4.81
N GLN A 120 22.33 12.86 3.75
CA GLN A 120 22.79 13.93 2.86
C GLN A 120 21.97 15.18 3.18
N PRO A 121 22.58 16.26 3.68
CA PRO A 121 21.88 17.52 3.77
C PRO A 121 21.57 17.97 2.35
N GLN A 122 20.27 18.09 2.05
CA GLN A 122 19.81 18.87 0.91
C GLN A 122 20.56 20.20 0.96
N GLN A 123 21.38 20.47 -0.04
CA GLN A 123 22.03 21.77 -0.23
C GLN A 123 20.93 22.79 -0.52
N GLN A 124 20.26 23.23 0.54
CA GLN A 124 19.54 24.48 0.54
C GLN A 124 20.58 25.54 0.24
N LEU A 125 20.45 26.19 -0.92
CA LEU A 125 21.21 27.39 -1.24
C LEU A 125 21.08 28.32 -0.03
N THR A 126 22.19 28.55 0.66
CA THR A 126 22.20 29.51 1.75
C THR A 126 21.73 30.85 1.20
N GLU A 127 20.94 31.58 1.97
CA GLU A 127 20.33 32.85 1.57
C GLU A 127 21.38 33.87 1.05
N GLN A 128 22.61 33.75 1.53
CA GLN A 128 23.80 34.49 1.06
C GLN A 128 24.27 34.12 -0.36
N ALA A 129 24.11 32.86 -0.80
CA ALA A 129 24.42 32.43 -2.16
C ALA A 129 23.34 32.90 -3.15
N ALA A 130 22.06 32.85 -2.75
CA ALA A 130 20.95 33.34 -3.56
C ALA A 130 21.04 34.87 -3.78
N SER A 131 21.35 35.63 -2.73
CA SER A 131 21.53 37.09 -2.82
C SER A 131 22.71 37.51 -3.71
N ARG A 132 23.82 36.75 -3.70
CA ARG A 132 24.96 37.01 -4.60
C ARG A 132 24.64 36.72 -6.06
N LEU A 133 23.88 35.66 -6.34
CA LEU A 133 23.45 35.35 -7.71
C LEU A 133 22.48 36.40 -8.26
N LEU A 134 21.54 36.89 -7.44
CA LEU A 134 20.64 37.98 -7.83
C LEU A 134 21.39 39.29 -8.09
N ALA A 135 22.40 39.61 -7.27
CA ALA A 135 23.22 40.81 -7.47
C ALA A 135 24.07 40.73 -8.75
N ALA A 136 24.59 39.55 -9.11
CA ALA A 136 25.36 39.36 -10.34
C ALA A 136 24.49 39.50 -11.59
N LEU A 137 23.27 38.93 -11.59
CA LEU A 137 22.31 39.06 -12.69
C LEU A 137 21.84 40.52 -12.87
N ALA A 138 21.69 41.27 -11.79
CA ALA A 138 21.30 42.68 -11.85
C ALA A 138 22.40 43.60 -12.43
N GLN A 139 23.65 43.14 -12.51
CA GLN A 139 24.76 43.90 -13.11
C GLN A 139 24.93 43.64 -14.61
N GLU A 140 24.29 42.61 -15.17
CA GLU A 140 24.34 42.32 -16.62
C GLU A 140 23.33 43.14 -17.45
N GLU A 141 22.40 43.87 -16.81
CA GLU A 141 21.44 44.77 -17.48
C GLU A 141 21.88 46.26 -17.53
N GLN A 142 23.19 46.56 -17.41
CA GLN A 142 23.75 47.91 -17.60
C GLN A 142 24.75 47.99 -18.75
#